data_AF-A0A2V9IPA8-F1
#
_entry.id   AF-A0A2V9IPA8-F1
#
_cell.length_a   1.000
_cell.length_b   1.000
_cell.length_c   1.000
_cell.angle_alpha   90.00
_cell.angle_beta   90.00
_cell.angle_gamma   90.00
#
_symmetry.space_group_name_H-M   'P 1'
#
loop_
_entity.id
_entity.type
_entity.pdbx_description
1 polymer ?
#
loop_
_entity_poly.entity_id
_entity_poly.type
_entity_poly.pdbx_seq_one_letter_code
_entity_poly.pdbx_strand_id
1 'polypeptide(L)'
;MQPSLSPQLTPRIVVDQPVALYDAPLSIALEGFAPRTRVTVTATFQVAEATPWRSWAAFIADDGGRVAVTRQAPVAGTWEGVSPMGFFWSASPVPGKWRPAPPDWVMWSSVARLQAEAPGTAPAELTVERRLAGAGVSRRPVHEAGVVGTLFLPPGDGPHPSVIVLGGSDGGISEHRAALIASHGYAALSLAYFGATDLPSELINVPVEYFEHAVSWMRGQPWLQDGFLAVWGASRGGELALLLGATIPTINAVIAYVASGVLHGPFEPHDPPDTPPCWTSGGQPLPYLQEHNATDDPTSVDYTKSPVAESPRYLSQLRDVNAVERATIPVERTHGPILLVSGHDDQIWPSSILAEIAIRRLQQHGHIYPFRHLSYKGAGHAIYIPYSPTTQIEYRHPNGVHYTGGGSPRANSEAGVDAWRRVLDFLEESAGFRR
;
A
#
# COMPACT_ATOMS: atom_id res chain seq x y z
N MET A 1 -36.91 -44.94 -29.00
CA MET A 1 -36.24 -43.66 -28.70
C MET A 1 -35.21 -43.92 -27.61
N GLN A 2 -33.92 -43.90 -27.94
CA GLN A 2 -32.88 -43.82 -26.90
C GLN A 2 -33.01 -42.44 -26.24
N PRO A 3 -33.01 -42.32 -24.91
CA PRO A 3 -32.90 -41.02 -24.27
C PRO A 3 -31.55 -40.44 -24.68
N SER A 4 -31.56 -39.29 -25.35
CA SER A 4 -30.33 -38.54 -25.58
C SER A 4 -29.77 -38.19 -24.21
N LEU A 5 -28.66 -38.82 -23.83
CA LEU A 5 -27.87 -38.40 -22.69
C LEU A 5 -27.45 -36.96 -22.99
N SER A 6 -28.11 -35.99 -22.34
CA SER A 6 -27.61 -34.62 -22.28
C SER A 6 -26.14 -34.72 -21.85
N PRO A 7 -25.18 -34.09 -22.55
CA PRO A 7 -23.79 -34.17 -22.18
C PRO A 7 -23.68 -33.77 -20.71
N GLN A 8 -23.17 -34.68 -19.86
CA GLN A 8 -22.91 -34.37 -18.47
C GLN A 8 -21.94 -33.19 -18.45
N LEU A 9 -22.45 -32.03 -18.08
CA LEU A 9 -21.64 -30.84 -17.90
C LEU A 9 -20.63 -31.14 -16.79
N THR A 10 -19.35 -31.14 -17.13
CA THR A 10 -18.26 -31.29 -16.15
C THR A 10 -18.04 -29.94 -15.49
N PRO A 11 -18.29 -29.80 -14.17
CA PRO A 11 -18.04 -28.55 -13.47
C PRO A 11 -16.58 -28.13 -13.59
N ARG A 12 -16.35 -26.84 -13.88
CA ARG A 12 -15.00 -26.26 -13.94
C ARG A 12 -15.00 -24.80 -13.51
N ILE A 13 -13.84 -24.35 -13.05
CA ILE A 13 -13.53 -22.94 -12.84
C ILE A 13 -12.65 -22.50 -14.01
N VAL A 14 -12.96 -21.36 -14.61
CA VAL A 14 -12.21 -20.76 -15.71
C VAL A 14 -11.67 -19.42 -15.24
N VAL A 15 -10.38 -19.19 -15.51
CA VAL A 15 -9.71 -17.90 -15.34
C VAL A 15 -9.09 -17.51 -16.68
N ASP A 16 -9.09 -16.22 -17.01
CA ASP A 16 -8.42 -15.70 -18.20
C ASP A 16 -6.89 -15.81 -18.12
N GLN A 17 -6.33 -15.63 -16.92
CA GLN A 17 -4.89 -15.65 -16.67
C GLN A 17 -4.57 -16.53 -15.44
N PRO A 18 -3.99 -17.72 -15.63
CA PRO A 18 -3.62 -18.60 -14.51
C PRO A 18 -2.38 -18.12 -13.75
N VAL A 19 -1.58 -17.23 -14.35
CA VAL A 19 -0.42 -16.58 -13.73
C VAL A 19 -0.50 -15.09 -14.04
N ALA A 20 -0.47 -14.25 -13.01
CA ALA A 20 -0.61 -12.79 -13.18
C ALA A 20 0.10 -12.02 -12.06
N LEU A 21 0.45 -10.76 -12.32
CA LEU A 21 0.92 -9.85 -11.27
C LEU A 21 -0.20 -9.52 -10.28
N TYR A 22 0.17 -9.13 -9.07
CA TYR A 22 -0.76 -8.78 -8.00
C TYR A 22 -1.71 -7.64 -8.36
N ASP A 23 -1.34 -6.76 -9.29
CA ASP A 23 -2.15 -5.64 -9.75
C ASP A 23 -2.93 -5.88 -11.05
N ALA A 24 -2.74 -7.02 -11.70
CA ALA A 24 -3.52 -7.39 -12.86
C ALA A 24 -4.90 -7.95 -12.43
N PRO A 25 -6.03 -7.41 -12.92
CA PRO A 25 -7.34 -7.99 -12.66
C PRO A 25 -7.49 -9.35 -13.34
N LEU A 26 -8.33 -10.21 -12.77
CA LEU A 26 -8.68 -11.52 -13.32
C LEU A 26 -10.16 -11.60 -13.62
N SER A 27 -10.51 -12.40 -14.62
CA SER A 27 -11.89 -12.76 -14.94
C SER A 27 -12.14 -14.21 -14.57
N ILE A 28 -12.90 -14.42 -13.48
CA ILE A 28 -13.27 -15.76 -13.00
C ILE A 28 -14.70 -16.10 -13.45
N ALA A 29 -14.86 -17.31 -14.00
CA ALA A 29 -16.16 -17.88 -14.32
C ALA A 29 -16.28 -19.32 -13.83
N LEU A 30 -17.51 -19.74 -13.52
CA LEU A 30 -17.86 -21.11 -13.20
C LEU A 30 -18.71 -21.64 -14.35
N GLU A 31 -18.38 -22.84 -14.84
CA GLU A 31 -19.09 -23.44 -15.96
C GLU A 31 -19.43 -24.90 -15.68
N GLY A 32 -20.50 -25.36 -16.29
CA GLY A 32 -20.89 -26.75 -16.25
C GLY A 32 -21.56 -27.19 -14.95
N PHE A 33 -22.17 -26.26 -14.22
CA PHE A 33 -23.00 -26.56 -13.06
C PHE A 33 -24.46 -26.79 -13.47
N ALA A 34 -25.26 -27.38 -12.59
CA ALA A 34 -26.70 -27.48 -12.84
C ALA A 34 -27.35 -26.07 -12.88
N PRO A 35 -28.26 -25.80 -13.83
CA PRO A 35 -28.94 -24.52 -13.92
C PRO A 35 -29.59 -24.10 -12.60
N ARG A 36 -29.58 -22.79 -12.30
CA ARG A 36 -30.21 -22.19 -11.11
C ARG A 36 -29.73 -22.77 -9.77
N THR A 37 -28.63 -23.50 -9.75
CA THR A 37 -28.11 -24.13 -8.55
C THR A 37 -27.17 -23.18 -7.81
N ARG A 38 -27.20 -23.25 -6.48
CA ARG A 38 -26.25 -22.51 -5.64
C ARG A 38 -24.87 -23.14 -5.71
N VAL A 39 -23.89 -22.38 -6.16
CA VAL A 39 -22.48 -22.78 -6.24
C VAL A 39 -21.67 -21.95 -5.25
N THR A 40 -20.98 -22.61 -4.32
CA THR A 40 -20.11 -21.95 -3.34
C THR A 40 -18.66 -22.12 -3.78
N VAL A 41 -17.93 -21.02 -3.86
CA VAL A 41 -16.50 -21.00 -4.15
C VAL A 41 -15.75 -20.58 -2.90
N THR A 42 -14.76 -21.35 -2.50
CA THR A 42 -13.78 -20.98 -1.47
C THR A 42 -12.45 -20.68 -2.15
N ALA A 43 -11.85 -19.54 -1.83
CA ALA A 43 -10.49 -19.21 -2.24
C ALA A 43 -9.57 -19.27 -1.02
N THR A 44 -8.44 -19.98 -1.13
CA THR A 44 -7.37 -19.97 -0.12
C THR A 44 -6.07 -19.52 -0.77
N PHE A 45 -5.42 -18.51 -0.19
CA PHE A 45 -4.16 -17.91 -0.66
C PHE A 45 -3.05 -18.24 0.30
N GLN A 46 -1.88 -18.59 -0.22
CA GLN A 46 -0.69 -18.76 0.61
C GLN A 46 0.57 -18.43 -0.21
N VAL A 47 1.48 -17.68 0.39
CA VAL A 47 2.85 -17.52 -0.11
C VAL A 47 3.73 -18.42 0.74
N ALA A 48 4.48 -19.33 0.11
CA ALA A 48 5.32 -20.29 0.82
C ALA A 48 4.52 -21.01 1.94
N GLU A 49 5.09 -21.08 3.14
CA GLU A 49 4.43 -21.60 4.35
C GLU A 49 3.90 -20.49 5.27
N ALA A 50 3.79 -19.26 4.77
CA ALA A 50 3.28 -18.11 5.53
C ALA A 50 1.80 -18.29 5.90
N THR A 51 1.26 -17.34 6.67
CA THR A 51 -0.16 -17.31 7.06
C THR A 51 -1.06 -17.52 5.83
N PRO A 52 -1.90 -18.58 5.79
CA PRO A 52 -2.87 -18.73 4.73
C PRO A 52 -4.03 -17.76 4.94
N TRP A 53 -4.56 -17.22 3.85
CA TRP A 53 -5.70 -16.32 3.82
C TRP A 53 -6.86 -17.00 3.11
N ARG A 54 -8.10 -16.69 3.52
CA ARG A 54 -9.29 -17.31 2.96
C ARG A 54 -10.42 -16.31 2.73
N SER A 55 -11.12 -16.48 1.61
CA SER A 55 -12.40 -15.86 1.31
C SER A 55 -13.37 -16.89 0.74
N TRP A 56 -14.66 -16.55 0.64
CA TRP A 56 -15.64 -17.40 0.00
C TRP A 56 -16.82 -16.59 -0.54
N ALA A 57 -17.49 -17.12 -1.55
CA ALA A 57 -18.71 -16.54 -2.08
C ALA A 57 -19.61 -17.62 -2.69
N ALA A 58 -20.91 -17.46 -2.51
CA ALA A 58 -21.94 -18.28 -3.12
C ALA A 58 -22.68 -17.49 -4.21
N PHE A 59 -22.91 -18.14 -5.34
CA PHE A 59 -23.61 -17.60 -6.50
C PHE A 59 -24.75 -18.53 -6.90
N ILE A 60 -25.66 -18.03 -7.74
CA ILE A 60 -26.70 -18.85 -8.38
C ILE A 60 -26.33 -18.97 -9.85
N ALA A 61 -26.11 -20.20 -10.34
CA ALA A 61 -25.83 -20.42 -11.75
C ALA A 61 -27.02 -19.97 -12.63
N ASP A 62 -26.73 -19.47 -13.83
CA ASP A 62 -27.75 -19.09 -14.81
C ASP A 62 -28.47 -20.32 -15.42
N ASP A 63 -29.35 -20.09 -16.40
CA ASP A 63 -30.06 -21.16 -17.11
C ASP A 63 -29.12 -22.10 -17.89
N GLY A 64 -27.92 -21.63 -18.22
CA GLY A 64 -26.87 -22.39 -18.88
C GLY A 64 -25.89 -23.06 -17.91
N GLY A 65 -26.11 -22.98 -16.60
CA GLY A 65 -25.21 -23.56 -15.62
C GLY A 65 -23.91 -22.79 -15.42
N ARG A 66 -23.93 -21.47 -15.65
CA ARG A 66 -22.74 -20.60 -15.59
C ARG A 66 -22.86 -19.53 -14.50
N VAL A 67 -21.71 -19.10 -13.98
CA VAL A 67 -21.56 -17.91 -13.14
C VAL A 67 -20.43 -17.08 -13.70
N ALA A 68 -20.69 -15.80 -14.01
CA ALA A 68 -19.65 -14.85 -14.38
C ALA A 68 -19.40 -13.89 -13.21
N VAL A 69 -18.31 -14.10 -12.46
CA VAL A 69 -17.99 -13.31 -11.24
C VAL A 69 -17.84 -11.82 -11.57
N THR A 70 -17.42 -11.50 -12.78
CA THR A 70 -17.28 -10.12 -13.27
C THR A 70 -18.61 -9.38 -13.48
N ARG A 71 -19.74 -10.08 -13.50
CA ARG A 71 -21.07 -9.52 -13.80
C ARG A 71 -22.12 -9.85 -12.73
N GLN A 72 -21.83 -10.77 -11.84
CA GLN A 72 -22.78 -11.30 -10.87
C GLN A 72 -22.31 -11.02 -9.45
N ALA A 73 -23.20 -10.48 -8.63
CA ALA A 73 -22.97 -10.36 -7.19
C ALA A 73 -23.18 -11.72 -6.51
N PRO A 74 -22.40 -12.05 -5.47
CA PRO A 74 -22.68 -13.22 -4.67
C PRO A 74 -23.99 -13.03 -3.90
N VAL A 75 -24.71 -14.13 -3.67
CA VAL A 75 -25.90 -14.15 -2.81
C VAL A 75 -25.54 -14.30 -1.33
N ALA A 76 -24.32 -14.70 -1.03
CA ALA A 76 -23.71 -14.73 0.30
C ALA A 76 -22.19 -14.86 0.16
N GLY A 77 -21.40 -14.34 1.09
CA GLY A 77 -19.95 -14.47 1.03
C GLY A 77 -19.21 -13.49 1.93
N THR A 78 -17.91 -13.36 1.69
CA THR A 78 -17.04 -12.38 2.35
C THR A 78 -17.14 -10.98 1.73
N TRP A 79 -17.95 -10.78 0.69
CA TRP A 79 -18.26 -9.47 0.14
C TRP A 79 -19.68 -9.42 -0.44
N GLU A 80 -20.14 -8.21 -0.71
CA GLU A 80 -21.42 -7.91 -1.36
C GLU A 80 -21.22 -7.11 -2.65
N GLY A 81 -22.20 -7.21 -3.56
CA GLY A 81 -22.15 -6.55 -4.87
C GLY A 81 -21.21 -7.22 -5.87
N VAL A 82 -21.22 -6.72 -7.11
CA VAL A 82 -20.35 -7.25 -8.17
C VAL A 82 -18.91 -6.82 -7.91
N SER A 83 -18.00 -7.79 -7.75
CA SER A 83 -16.56 -7.54 -7.59
C SER A 83 -15.76 -8.65 -8.27
N PRO A 84 -15.14 -8.39 -9.44
CA PRO A 84 -14.30 -9.37 -10.15
C PRO A 84 -13.19 -9.97 -9.28
N MET A 85 -12.61 -9.12 -8.41
CA MET A 85 -11.50 -9.47 -7.53
C MET A 85 -11.93 -9.69 -6.08
N GLY A 86 -13.23 -9.91 -5.84
CA GLY A 86 -13.84 -10.16 -4.52
C GLY A 86 -13.08 -11.19 -3.69
N PHE A 87 -12.70 -12.31 -4.30
CA PHE A 87 -11.97 -13.37 -3.61
C PHE A 87 -10.62 -12.92 -3.03
N PHE A 88 -9.94 -11.95 -3.63
CA PHE A 88 -8.58 -11.58 -3.23
C PHE A 88 -8.59 -10.53 -2.11
N TRP A 89 -9.27 -9.40 -2.32
CA TRP A 89 -9.25 -8.31 -1.34
C TRP A 89 -10.07 -8.61 -0.08
N SER A 90 -11.11 -9.45 -0.19
CA SER A 90 -11.97 -9.82 0.95
C SER A 90 -11.45 -11.01 1.75
N ALA A 91 -10.27 -11.52 1.43
CA ALA A 91 -9.67 -12.61 2.17
C ALA A 91 -9.25 -12.17 3.57
N SER A 92 -9.39 -13.04 4.56
CA SER A 92 -8.95 -12.82 5.94
C SER A 92 -7.93 -13.91 6.34
N PRO A 93 -7.01 -13.63 7.28
CA PRO A 93 -6.07 -14.64 7.76
C PRO A 93 -6.84 -15.82 8.37
N VAL A 94 -6.41 -17.05 8.10
CA VAL A 94 -7.03 -18.22 8.74
C VAL A 94 -6.68 -18.22 10.23
N PRO A 95 -7.69 -18.20 11.14
CA PRO A 95 -7.45 -18.14 12.58
C PRO A 95 -6.54 -19.26 13.09
N GLY A 96 -5.63 -18.91 14.01
CA GLY A 96 -4.71 -19.87 14.63
C GLY A 96 -3.58 -20.38 13.71
N LYS A 97 -3.46 -19.86 12.48
CA LYS A 97 -2.41 -20.24 11.51
C LYS A 97 -1.43 -19.12 11.19
N TRP A 98 -1.26 -18.16 12.11
CA TRP A 98 -0.31 -17.07 11.91
C TRP A 98 1.12 -17.62 11.79
N ARG A 99 1.76 -17.29 10.68
CA ARG A 99 3.16 -17.59 10.36
C ARG A 99 3.72 -16.42 9.56
N PRO A 100 4.92 -15.91 9.91
CA PRO A 100 5.56 -14.85 9.16
C PRO A 100 5.92 -15.34 7.76
N ALA A 101 5.92 -14.44 6.79
CA ALA A 101 6.43 -14.73 5.46
C ALA A 101 7.97 -14.79 5.49
N PRO A 102 8.62 -15.58 4.62
CA PRO A 102 10.08 -15.54 4.51
C PRO A 102 10.57 -14.14 4.08
N PRO A 103 11.81 -13.73 4.40
CA PRO A 103 12.27 -12.36 4.12
C PRO A 103 12.22 -11.96 2.64
N ASP A 104 12.35 -12.90 1.72
CA ASP A 104 12.34 -12.72 0.27
C ASP A 104 10.98 -13.08 -0.37
N TRP A 105 9.90 -13.18 0.42
CA TRP A 105 8.58 -13.66 -0.02
C TRP A 105 8.01 -12.94 -1.24
N VAL A 106 8.41 -11.70 -1.49
CA VAL A 106 7.98 -10.91 -2.67
C VAL A 106 8.47 -11.52 -4.00
N MET A 107 9.48 -12.38 -3.95
CA MET A 107 10.00 -13.16 -5.09
C MET A 107 9.22 -14.47 -5.33
N TRP A 108 8.32 -14.83 -4.42
CA TRP A 108 7.62 -16.10 -4.44
C TRP A 108 6.22 -15.91 -5.06
N SER A 109 5.71 -16.96 -5.70
CA SER A 109 4.32 -16.94 -6.17
C SER A 109 3.38 -17.16 -4.99
N SER A 110 2.37 -16.30 -4.87
CA SER A 110 1.21 -16.53 -4.03
C SER A 110 0.24 -17.43 -4.76
N VAL A 111 -0.03 -18.60 -4.19
CA VAL A 111 -0.86 -19.63 -4.81
C VAL A 111 -2.28 -19.49 -4.28
N ALA A 112 -3.21 -19.12 -5.15
CA ALA A 112 -4.63 -19.03 -4.87
C ALA A 112 -5.35 -20.30 -5.34
N ARG A 113 -5.75 -21.15 -4.40
CA ARG A 113 -6.56 -22.34 -4.68
C ARG A 113 -8.04 -21.98 -4.60
N LEU A 114 -8.75 -22.10 -5.72
CA LEU A 114 -10.18 -21.91 -5.86
C LEU A 114 -10.87 -23.27 -5.89
N GLN A 115 -11.84 -23.50 -5.01
CA GLN A 115 -12.64 -24.73 -4.96
C GLN A 115 -14.12 -24.36 -5.06
N ALA A 116 -14.79 -24.88 -6.08
CA ALA A 116 -16.21 -24.65 -6.34
C ALA A 116 -17.03 -25.92 -6.08
N GLU A 117 -18.04 -25.80 -5.24
CA GLU A 117 -18.88 -26.90 -4.78
C GLU A 117 -20.36 -26.55 -4.97
N ALA A 118 -21.13 -27.53 -5.44
CA ALA A 118 -22.58 -27.46 -5.49
C ALA A 118 -23.20 -28.84 -5.18
N PRO A 119 -24.42 -28.90 -4.63
CA PRO A 119 -25.07 -30.16 -4.29
C PRO A 119 -25.22 -31.08 -5.50
N GLY A 120 -24.79 -32.35 -5.36
CA GLY A 120 -24.96 -33.36 -6.40
C GLY A 120 -24.03 -33.22 -7.62
N THR A 121 -23.06 -32.30 -7.59
CA THR A 121 -22.03 -32.14 -8.63
C THR A 121 -20.65 -32.42 -8.06
N ALA A 122 -19.74 -32.96 -8.86
CA ALA A 122 -18.33 -33.10 -8.47
C ALA A 122 -17.71 -31.71 -8.19
N PRO A 123 -16.83 -31.56 -7.19
CA PRO A 123 -16.14 -30.30 -6.93
C PRO A 123 -15.24 -29.95 -8.13
N ALA A 124 -15.18 -28.67 -8.46
CA ALA A 124 -14.23 -28.13 -9.41
C ALA A 124 -13.12 -27.39 -8.69
N GLU A 125 -11.91 -27.48 -9.19
CA GLU A 125 -10.74 -26.85 -8.59
C GLU A 125 -9.87 -26.18 -9.65
N LEU A 126 -9.29 -25.05 -9.29
CA LEU A 126 -8.33 -24.31 -10.10
C LEU A 126 -7.34 -23.60 -9.19
N THR A 127 -6.10 -23.51 -9.64
CA THR A 127 -5.07 -22.71 -8.99
C THR A 127 -4.70 -21.51 -9.85
N VAL A 128 -4.54 -20.35 -9.22
CA VAL A 128 -4.01 -19.13 -9.83
C VAL A 128 -2.75 -18.70 -9.10
N GLU A 129 -1.69 -18.39 -9.84
CA GLU A 129 -0.46 -17.80 -9.29
C GLU A 129 -0.52 -16.28 -9.38
N ARG A 130 -0.27 -15.61 -8.25
CA ARG A 130 -0.16 -14.16 -8.14
C ARG A 130 1.26 -13.78 -7.75
N ARG A 131 1.88 -12.85 -8.49
CA ARG A 131 3.30 -12.47 -8.29
C ARG A 131 3.45 -10.99 -8.01
N LEU A 132 4.35 -10.63 -7.09
CA LEU A 132 4.77 -9.23 -6.91
C LEU A 132 5.94 -8.91 -7.84
N ALA A 133 7.01 -9.71 -7.74
CA ALA A 133 8.09 -9.68 -8.72
C ALA A 133 7.70 -10.49 -9.97
N GLY A 134 7.59 -9.81 -11.11
CA GLY A 134 7.34 -10.40 -12.41
C GLY A 134 8.50 -11.24 -12.91
N ALA A 135 8.29 -11.91 -14.05
CA ALA A 135 9.34 -12.72 -14.67
C ALA A 135 10.57 -11.86 -14.99
N GLY A 136 11.74 -12.29 -14.51
CA GLY A 136 13.01 -11.62 -14.76
C GLY A 136 13.32 -10.41 -13.87
N VAL A 137 12.40 -9.99 -12.99
CA VAL A 137 12.73 -9.01 -11.94
C VAL A 137 13.76 -9.63 -10.99
N SER A 138 14.82 -8.89 -10.68
CA SER A 138 15.83 -9.32 -9.73
C SER A 138 15.67 -8.61 -8.39
N ARG A 139 16.10 -9.26 -7.30
CA ARG A 139 16.12 -8.73 -5.94
C ARG A 139 17.53 -8.82 -5.39
N ARG A 140 18.06 -7.70 -4.91
CA ARG A 140 19.39 -7.61 -4.30
C ARG A 140 19.33 -6.80 -3.00
N PRO A 141 19.55 -7.42 -1.83
CA PRO A 141 19.81 -6.67 -0.61
C PRO A 141 20.99 -5.71 -0.80
N VAL A 142 20.84 -4.47 -0.33
CA VAL A 142 21.84 -3.40 -0.40
C VAL A 142 22.27 -3.09 1.02
N HIS A 143 23.56 -3.26 1.27
CA HIS A 143 24.20 -2.85 2.51
C HIS A 143 25.62 -2.38 2.21
N GLU A 144 25.71 -1.29 1.44
CA GLU A 144 26.96 -0.76 0.90
C GLU A 144 26.91 0.76 0.82
N ALA A 145 28.06 1.42 0.92
CA ALA A 145 28.17 2.88 0.83
C ALA A 145 27.24 3.66 1.78
N GLY A 146 26.93 3.10 2.95
CA GLY A 146 26.03 3.71 3.94
C GLY A 146 24.55 3.63 3.58
N VAL A 147 24.17 2.84 2.58
CA VAL A 147 22.76 2.61 2.18
C VAL A 147 22.31 1.24 2.65
N VAL A 148 21.16 1.18 3.32
CA VAL A 148 20.54 -0.06 3.80
C VAL A 148 19.14 -0.22 3.17
N GLY A 149 18.94 -1.28 2.41
CA GLY A 149 17.65 -1.53 1.76
C GLY A 149 17.65 -2.77 0.87
N THR A 150 16.66 -2.85 -0.02
CA THR A 150 16.59 -3.90 -1.05
C THR A 150 16.33 -3.26 -2.40
N LEU A 151 17.22 -3.50 -3.35
CA LEU A 151 17.10 -3.07 -4.74
C LEU A 151 16.37 -4.12 -5.56
N PHE A 152 15.38 -3.68 -6.33
CA PHE A 152 14.70 -4.46 -7.35
C PHE A 152 15.00 -3.87 -8.71
N LEU A 153 15.41 -4.72 -9.66
CA LEU A 153 15.65 -4.30 -11.04
C LEU A 153 14.70 -5.01 -11.99
N PRO A 154 14.12 -4.30 -12.97
CA PRO A 154 13.42 -4.91 -14.08
C PRO A 154 14.33 -5.86 -14.87
N PRO A 155 13.78 -6.73 -15.72
CA PRO A 155 14.59 -7.54 -16.62
C PRO A 155 15.36 -6.66 -17.63
N GLY A 156 16.62 -6.99 -17.86
CA GLY A 156 17.53 -6.29 -18.78
C GLY A 156 18.55 -5.40 -18.05
N ASP A 157 19.44 -4.78 -18.82
CA ASP A 157 20.55 -3.97 -18.28
C ASP A 157 20.16 -2.48 -18.08
N GLY A 158 18.94 -2.09 -18.45
CA GLY A 158 18.46 -0.72 -18.45
C GLY A 158 18.59 -0.01 -19.81
N PRO A 159 18.46 1.34 -19.83
CA PRO A 159 18.21 2.19 -18.68
C PRO A 159 16.79 2.01 -18.11
N HIS A 160 16.61 2.31 -16.82
CA HIS A 160 15.35 2.25 -16.09
C HIS A 160 15.11 3.58 -15.36
N PRO A 161 13.91 4.18 -15.44
CA PRO A 161 13.52 5.22 -14.50
C PRO A 161 13.49 4.61 -13.09
N SER A 162 13.78 5.39 -12.06
CA SER A 162 13.98 4.83 -10.72
C SER A 162 13.08 5.42 -9.65
N VAL A 163 12.80 4.62 -8.62
CA VAL A 163 11.97 5.00 -7.48
C VAL A 163 12.65 4.57 -6.17
N ILE A 164 12.82 5.49 -5.23
CA ILE A 164 13.07 5.14 -3.82
C ILE A 164 11.72 4.93 -3.13
N VAL A 165 11.53 3.76 -2.53
CA VAL A 165 10.30 3.39 -1.82
C VAL A 165 10.56 3.41 -0.31
N LEU A 166 9.70 4.10 0.43
CA LEU A 166 9.82 4.34 1.87
C LEU A 166 8.68 3.68 2.64
N GLY A 167 9.03 2.90 3.66
CA GLY A 167 8.09 2.29 4.62
C GLY A 167 7.41 3.29 5.55
N GLY A 168 6.56 2.81 6.45
CA GLY A 168 5.86 3.62 7.46
C GLY A 168 6.57 3.62 8.82
N SER A 169 5.79 3.76 9.90
CA SER A 169 6.28 3.70 11.28
C SER A 169 6.64 2.28 11.76
N ASP A 170 6.45 1.25 10.94
CA ASP A 170 6.77 -0.13 11.30
C ASP A 170 8.29 -0.41 11.34
N GLY A 171 9.11 0.45 10.71
CA GLY A 171 10.55 0.24 10.56
C GLY A 171 10.88 -0.90 9.58
N GLY A 172 12.17 -1.22 9.48
CA GLY A 172 12.65 -2.29 8.62
C GLY A 172 12.55 -1.96 7.12
N ILE A 173 12.42 -3.01 6.29
CA ILE A 173 12.41 -2.91 4.82
C ILE A 173 11.07 -3.43 4.29
N SER A 174 10.31 -2.58 3.58
CA SER A 174 8.99 -2.90 3.04
C SER A 174 9.04 -3.09 1.51
N GLU A 175 9.14 -4.34 1.07
CA GLU A 175 9.55 -4.65 -0.30
C GLU A 175 8.43 -4.72 -1.35
N HIS A 176 7.16 -4.88 -0.95
CA HIS A 176 6.07 -5.24 -1.87
C HIS A 176 5.81 -4.20 -2.96
N ARG A 177 5.87 -2.90 -2.64
CA ARG A 177 5.72 -1.82 -3.63
C ARG A 177 6.91 -1.77 -4.59
N ALA A 178 8.13 -1.94 -4.06
CA ALA A 178 9.36 -1.91 -4.86
C ALA A 178 9.43 -3.10 -5.83
N ALA A 179 9.10 -4.31 -5.37
CA ALA A 179 9.03 -5.49 -6.22
C ALA A 179 7.99 -5.34 -7.34
N LEU A 180 6.81 -4.80 -7.00
CA LEU A 180 5.73 -4.64 -7.97
C LEU A 180 6.03 -3.55 -8.99
N ILE A 181 6.56 -2.38 -8.59
CA ILE A 181 6.90 -1.30 -9.54
C ILE A 181 8.08 -1.69 -10.44
N ALA A 182 9.00 -2.55 -9.98
CA ALA A 182 10.03 -3.14 -10.84
C ALA A 182 9.48 -4.04 -11.94
N SER A 183 8.32 -4.66 -11.71
CA SER A 183 7.59 -5.39 -12.75
C SER A 183 6.98 -4.48 -13.82
N HIS A 184 6.93 -3.17 -13.56
CA HIS A 184 6.49 -2.11 -14.49
C HIS A 184 7.66 -1.31 -15.09
N GLY A 185 8.89 -1.83 -15.00
CA GLY A 185 10.04 -1.24 -15.69
C GLY A 185 10.84 -0.21 -14.89
N TYR A 186 10.53 0.00 -13.60
CA TYR A 186 11.28 0.93 -12.74
C TYR A 186 12.33 0.23 -11.87
N ALA A 187 13.56 0.73 -11.83
CA ALA A 187 14.50 0.29 -10.81
C ALA A 187 14.08 0.84 -9.44
N ALA A 188 13.86 -0.02 -8.46
CA ALA A 188 13.23 0.37 -7.20
C ALA A 188 14.09 0.02 -5.98
N LEU A 189 14.42 1.01 -5.15
CA LEU A 189 15.10 0.79 -3.88
C LEU A 189 14.10 0.91 -2.73
N SER A 190 13.75 -0.20 -2.09
CA SER A 190 13.08 -0.17 -0.78
C SER A 190 14.11 0.21 0.28
N LEU A 191 14.10 1.48 0.69
CA LEU A 191 15.09 2.06 1.60
C LEU A 191 14.62 1.94 3.05
N ALA A 192 15.41 1.29 3.91
CA ALA A 192 15.21 1.37 5.35
C ALA A 192 15.85 2.65 5.91
N TYR A 193 15.30 3.16 7.01
CA TYR A 193 15.84 4.33 7.71
C TYR A 193 15.81 4.22 9.24
N PHE A 194 15.14 3.20 9.79
CA PHE A 194 15.21 2.76 11.18
C PHE A 194 14.65 1.32 11.28
N GLY A 195 14.85 0.65 12.42
CA GLY A 195 14.33 -0.68 12.69
C GLY A 195 14.94 -1.79 11.81
N ALA A 196 16.09 -1.52 11.18
CA ALA A 196 16.88 -2.49 10.43
C ALA A 196 18.29 -2.59 11.02
N THR A 197 19.00 -3.68 10.72
CA THR A 197 20.39 -3.86 11.14
C THR A 197 21.25 -2.67 10.70
N ASP A 198 22.11 -2.20 11.61
CA ASP A 198 23.03 -1.07 11.43
C ASP A 198 22.36 0.31 11.20
N LEU A 199 21.04 0.40 11.41
CA LEU A 199 20.28 1.65 11.50
C LEU A 199 19.78 1.89 12.94
N PRO A 200 19.32 3.12 13.26
CA PRO A 200 18.65 3.38 14.53
C PRO A 200 17.51 2.39 14.78
N SER A 201 17.34 1.93 16.02
CA SER A 201 16.24 1.02 16.38
C SER A 201 14.87 1.70 16.36
N GLU A 202 14.85 3.01 16.55
CA GLU A 202 13.65 3.83 16.70
C GLU A 202 13.69 4.99 15.70
N LEU A 203 12.52 5.56 15.40
CA LEU A 203 12.38 6.72 14.54
C LEU A 203 12.67 8.01 15.31
N ILE A 204 13.93 8.18 15.71
CA ILE A 204 14.40 9.30 16.54
C ILE A 204 15.69 9.86 15.94
N ASN A 205 15.75 11.19 15.80
CA ASN A 205 16.93 11.92 15.31
C ASN A 205 17.51 11.39 13.98
N VAL A 206 16.68 10.88 13.08
CA VAL A 206 17.14 10.36 11.79
C VAL A 206 17.57 11.53 10.90
N PRO A 207 18.84 11.58 10.43
CA PRO A 207 19.36 12.71 9.67
C PRO A 207 18.85 12.70 8.23
N VAL A 208 18.42 13.86 7.72
CA VAL A 208 18.04 14.04 6.31
C VAL A 208 19.21 13.67 5.37
N GLU A 209 20.45 13.89 5.83
CA GLU A 209 21.69 13.58 5.11
C GLU A 209 21.84 12.08 4.78
N TYR A 210 21.25 11.17 5.58
CA TYR A 210 21.21 9.74 5.24
C TYR A 210 20.52 9.51 3.90
N PHE A 211 19.42 10.24 3.65
CA PHE A 211 18.64 10.12 2.42
C PHE A 211 19.32 10.82 1.24
N GLU A 212 20.04 11.92 1.48
CA GLU A 212 20.90 12.55 0.46
C GLU A 212 21.95 11.57 -0.06
N HIS A 213 22.58 10.81 0.83
CA HIS A 213 23.52 9.74 0.45
C HIS A 213 22.82 8.64 -0.35
N ALA A 214 21.64 8.18 0.05
CA ALA A 214 20.88 7.16 -0.69
C ALA A 214 20.43 7.66 -2.07
N VAL A 215 20.01 8.91 -2.19
CA VAL A 215 19.69 9.56 -3.48
C VAL A 215 20.93 9.66 -4.35
N SER A 216 22.07 10.09 -3.80
CA SER A 216 23.34 10.15 -4.52
C SER A 216 23.76 8.76 -5.02
N TRP A 217 23.65 7.74 -4.17
CA TRP A 217 23.94 6.35 -4.54
C TRP A 217 23.06 5.86 -5.68
N MET A 218 21.74 6.11 -5.65
CA MET A 218 20.81 5.77 -6.73
C MET A 218 21.16 6.52 -8.03
N ARG A 219 21.55 7.80 -7.92
CA ARG A 219 21.94 8.63 -9.06
C ARG A 219 23.26 8.21 -9.72
N GLY A 220 24.14 7.53 -8.98
CA GLY A 220 25.40 7.01 -9.49
C GLY A 220 25.29 5.67 -10.23
N GLN A 221 24.10 5.10 -10.35
CA GLN A 221 23.93 3.76 -10.90
C GLN A 221 23.89 3.76 -12.43
N PRO A 222 24.52 2.77 -13.10
CA PRO A 222 24.68 2.78 -14.55
C PRO A 222 23.36 2.55 -15.30
N TRP A 223 22.37 1.94 -14.65
CA TRP A 223 21.06 1.69 -15.23
C TRP A 223 20.12 2.90 -15.14
N LEU A 224 20.51 4.04 -14.55
CA LEU A 224 19.56 5.14 -14.29
C LEU A 224 19.20 5.87 -15.58
N GLN A 225 17.92 5.84 -15.95
CA GLN A 225 17.41 6.51 -17.13
C GLN A 225 17.37 8.01 -16.97
N ASP A 226 18.18 8.73 -17.75
CA ASP A 226 18.18 10.20 -17.88
C ASP A 226 18.22 10.96 -16.54
N GLY A 227 18.70 10.31 -15.48
CA GLY A 227 18.72 10.86 -14.13
C GLY A 227 17.34 10.96 -13.45
N PHE A 228 16.29 10.31 -13.95
CA PHE A 228 14.93 10.36 -13.38
C PHE A 228 14.82 9.48 -12.12
N LEU A 229 14.63 10.13 -10.97
CA LEU A 229 14.47 9.49 -9.68
C LEU A 229 13.26 10.06 -8.93
N ALA A 230 12.24 9.23 -8.72
CA ALA A 230 11.11 9.56 -7.87
C ALA A 230 11.32 9.04 -6.44
N VAL A 231 10.59 9.62 -5.49
CA VAL A 231 10.43 9.07 -4.14
C VAL A 231 8.96 8.75 -3.88
N TRP A 232 8.70 7.59 -3.29
CA TRP A 232 7.37 7.12 -2.94
C TRP A 232 7.35 6.60 -1.52
N GLY A 233 6.55 7.21 -0.65
CA GLY A 233 6.34 6.71 0.70
C GLY A 233 4.88 6.61 1.12
N ALA A 234 4.63 5.86 2.20
CA ALA A 234 3.32 5.73 2.83
C ALA A 234 3.39 6.02 4.33
N SER A 235 2.35 6.65 4.88
CA SER A 235 2.28 7.03 6.30
C SER A 235 3.47 7.93 6.70
N ARG A 236 4.27 7.57 7.71
CA ARG A 236 5.53 8.26 8.03
C ARG A 236 6.51 8.35 6.84
N GLY A 237 6.55 7.33 5.98
CA GLY A 237 7.31 7.40 4.73
C GLY A 237 6.73 8.42 3.74
N GLY A 238 5.42 8.66 3.77
CA GLY A 238 4.77 9.67 2.94
C GLY A 238 5.08 11.09 3.40
N GLU A 239 5.06 11.33 4.72
CA GLU A 239 5.61 12.55 5.34
C GLU A 239 7.08 12.76 4.94
N LEU A 240 7.91 11.71 5.07
CA LEU A 240 9.31 11.74 4.65
C LEU A 240 9.46 11.99 3.15
N ALA A 241 8.65 11.39 2.28
CA ALA A 241 8.72 11.61 0.84
C ALA A 241 8.50 13.08 0.47
N LEU A 242 7.54 13.76 1.14
CA LEU A 242 7.31 15.19 1.00
C LEU A 242 8.51 16.01 1.51
N LEU A 243 9.07 15.64 2.67
CA LEU A 243 10.26 16.28 3.22
C LEU A 243 11.45 16.18 2.25
N LEU A 244 11.76 14.98 1.76
CA LEU A 244 12.87 14.75 0.83
C LEU A 244 12.65 15.50 -0.49
N GLY A 245 11.42 15.51 -1.01
CA GLY A 245 11.08 16.31 -2.19
C GLY A 245 11.34 17.80 -1.99
N ALA A 246 11.11 18.33 -0.78
CA ALA A 246 11.33 19.73 -0.44
C ALA A 246 12.80 20.09 -0.13
N THR A 247 13.63 19.11 0.24
CA THR A 247 15.02 19.34 0.67
C THR A 247 16.08 18.86 -0.33
N ILE A 248 15.76 17.92 -1.21
CA ILE A 248 16.71 17.32 -2.16
C ILE A 248 16.31 17.68 -3.61
N PRO A 249 16.91 18.71 -4.23
CA PRO A 249 16.51 19.20 -5.56
C PRO A 249 16.68 18.21 -6.71
N THR A 250 17.42 17.12 -6.50
CA THR A 250 17.68 16.08 -7.50
C THR A 250 16.62 14.96 -7.50
N ILE A 251 15.58 15.07 -6.66
CA ILE A 251 14.37 14.23 -6.74
C ILE A 251 13.43 14.82 -7.77
N ASN A 252 13.02 14.00 -8.74
CA ASN A 252 12.24 14.45 -9.90
C ASN A 252 10.74 14.38 -9.69
N ALA A 253 10.24 13.55 -8.78
CA ALA A 253 8.80 13.40 -8.52
C ALA A 253 8.55 12.81 -7.12
N VAL A 254 7.41 13.16 -6.51
CA VAL A 254 7.04 12.72 -5.16
C VAL A 254 5.67 12.04 -5.16
N ILE A 255 5.57 10.88 -4.53
CA ILE A 255 4.31 10.15 -4.28
C ILE A 255 4.17 9.93 -2.78
N ALA A 256 3.06 10.40 -2.20
CA ALA A 256 2.84 10.38 -0.76
C ALA A 256 1.47 9.76 -0.42
N TYR A 257 1.48 8.56 0.13
CA TYR A 257 0.28 7.81 0.53
C TYR A 257 -0.04 8.02 1.99
N VAL A 258 -1.32 8.27 2.30
CA VAL A 258 -1.87 8.51 3.65
C VAL A 258 -0.92 9.37 4.48
N ALA A 259 -0.38 10.41 3.84
CA ALA A 259 0.77 11.17 4.31
C ALA A 259 0.36 12.35 5.19
N SER A 260 1.35 12.97 5.83
CA SER A 260 1.18 14.24 6.51
C SER A 260 1.95 15.37 5.82
N GLY A 261 1.29 16.52 5.62
CA GLY A 261 1.94 17.76 5.18
C GLY A 261 2.67 18.50 6.30
N VAL A 262 2.62 17.98 7.52
CA VAL A 262 3.33 18.51 8.70
C VAL A 262 4.22 17.40 9.29
N LEU A 263 5.35 17.78 9.87
CA LEU A 263 6.23 16.83 10.54
C LEU A 263 5.67 16.44 11.90
N HIS A 264 5.77 15.15 12.24
CA HIS A 264 5.34 14.62 13.53
C HIS A 264 6.51 14.08 14.34
N GLY A 265 6.38 14.12 15.68
CA GLY A 265 7.22 13.34 16.58
C GLY A 265 6.96 11.83 16.45
N PRO A 266 7.73 10.97 17.16
CA PRO A 266 7.54 9.52 17.16
C PRO A 266 6.13 9.13 17.63
N PHE A 267 5.66 7.96 17.20
CA PHE A 267 4.32 7.46 17.53
C PHE A 267 4.20 7.01 18.99
N GLU A 268 5.30 6.59 19.61
CA GLU A 268 5.29 6.15 20.99
C GLU A 268 5.13 7.32 21.97
N PRO A 269 4.42 7.12 23.09
CA PRO A 269 4.19 8.17 24.07
C PRO A 269 5.51 8.53 24.76
N HIS A 270 6.10 9.63 24.31
CA HIS A 270 7.03 10.39 25.12
C HIS A 270 6.25 11.55 25.74
N ASP A 271 6.37 11.73 27.05
CA ASP A 271 5.69 12.83 27.75
C ASP A 271 6.18 14.18 27.21
N PRO A 272 5.30 15.07 26.73
CA PRO A 272 5.70 16.44 26.41
C PRO A 272 6.24 17.14 27.68
N PRO A 273 7.29 17.98 27.59
CA PRO A 273 7.94 18.48 26.37
C PRO A 273 9.09 17.61 25.84
N ASP A 274 9.32 16.42 26.41
CA ASP A 274 10.52 15.60 26.16
C ASP A 274 10.40 14.66 24.95
N THR A 275 9.41 14.86 24.07
CA THR A 275 9.29 14.11 22.83
C THR A 275 10.48 14.44 21.91
N PRO A 276 11.30 13.45 21.50
CA PRO A 276 12.41 13.73 20.59
C PRO A 276 11.88 13.93 19.16
N PRO A 277 12.59 14.67 18.29
CA PRO A 277 12.21 14.79 16.88
C PRO A 277 12.46 13.48 16.15
N CYS A 278 11.67 13.21 15.11
CA CYS A 278 11.97 12.11 14.19
C CYS A 278 13.12 12.46 13.25
N TRP A 279 13.23 13.72 12.85
CA TRP A 279 14.09 14.16 11.76
C TRP A 279 15.06 15.25 12.22
N THR A 280 16.29 15.19 11.73
CA THR A 280 17.29 16.25 11.91
C THR A 280 17.85 16.71 10.56
N SER A 281 18.34 17.95 10.51
CA SER A 281 19.08 18.49 9.38
C SER A 281 20.21 19.38 9.90
N GLY A 282 21.43 19.19 9.40
CA GLY A 282 22.63 19.84 9.92
C GLY A 282 22.90 19.53 11.40
N GLY A 283 22.46 18.36 11.87
CA GLY A 283 22.50 17.98 13.29
C GLY A 283 21.53 18.76 14.19
N GLN A 284 20.62 19.56 13.63
CA GLN A 284 19.59 20.28 14.36
C GLN A 284 18.22 19.60 14.21
N PRO A 285 17.38 19.60 15.26
CA PRO A 285 16.02 19.05 15.19
C PRO A 285 15.18 19.82 14.16
N LEU A 286 14.43 19.09 13.32
CA LEU A 286 13.38 19.73 12.53
C LEU A 286 12.13 19.94 13.40
N PRO A 287 11.46 21.10 13.29
CA PRO A 287 10.27 21.38 14.07
C PRO A 287 9.15 20.41 13.70
N TYR A 288 8.40 19.96 14.71
CA TYR A 288 7.30 19.02 14.52
C TYR A 288 6.06 19.45 15.31
N LEU A 289 4.91 18.87 14.96
CA LEU A 289 3.60 19.37 15.37
C LEU A 289 3.40 19.33 16.89
N GLN A 290 3.87 18.27 17.54
CA GLN A 290 3.67 18.04 18.97
C GLN A 290 4.56 18.93 19.86
N GLU A 291 5.63 19.51 19.30
CA GLU A 291 6.54 20.41 20.02
C GLU A 291 5.79 21.65 20.53
N HIS A 292 5.70 21.84 21.85
CA HIS A 292 5.02 22.99 22.48
C HIS A 292 3.59 23.25 21.93
N ASN A 293 2.85 22.21 21.56
CA ASN A 293 1.50 22.34 21.02
C ASN A 293 0.50 22.70 22.14
N ALA A 294 -0.12 23.88 22.04
CA ALA A 294 -1.05 24.35 23.08
C ALA A 294 -2.40 23.63 23.09
N THR A 295 -2.66 22.78 22.09
CA THR A 295 -3.95 22.12 21.85
C THR A 295 -3.87 20.60 21.80
N ASP A 296 -2.71 20.00 22.11
CA ASP A 296 -2.61 18.54 22.29
C ASP A 296 -3.52 18.13 23.46
N ASP A 297 -4.46 17.24 23.15
CA ASP A 297 -5.46 16.75 24.10
C ASP A 297 -5.46 15.23 24.04
N PRO A 298 -4.65 14.56 24.89
CA PRO A 298 -4.64 13.10 24.95
C PRO A 298 -5.98 12.50 25.41
N THR A 299 -6.88 13.30 26.02
CA THR A 299 -8.22 12.83 26.45
C THR A 299 -9.23 12.77 25.31
N SER A 300 -8.87 13.29 24.13
CA SER A 300 -9.69 13.18 22.91
C SER A 300 -9.80 11.74 22.38
N VAL A 301 -8.89 10.86 22.81
CA VAL A 301 -8.89 9.44 22.45
C VAL A 301 -9.47 8.61 23.60
N ASP A 302 -10.50 7.83 23.28
CA ASP A 302 -11.16 6.94 24.22
C ASP A 302 -10.49 5.56 24.23
N TYR A 303 -9.44 5.42 25.05
CA TYR A 303 -8.71 4.16 25.22
C TYR A 303 -9.51 3.07 25.94
N THR A 304 -10.76 3.33 26.37
CA THR A 304 -11.65 2.29 26.89
C THR A 304 -12.35 1.49 25.79
N LYS A 305 -12.35 2.01 24.54
CA LYS A 305 -12.86 1.32 23.36
C LYS A 305 -11.82 0.41 22.75
N SER A 306 -12.29 -0.60 22.02
CA SER A 306 -11.45 -1.48 21.20
C SER A 306 -12.20 -1.84 19.91
N PRO A 307 -11.60 -1.63 18.72
CA PRO A 307 -10.31 -0.99 18.50
C PRO A 307 -10.31 0.52 18.84
N VAL A 308 -9.13 1.07 19.12
CA VAL A 308 -8.89 2.50 19.38
C VAL A 308 -8.61 3.23 18.05
N ALA A 309 -9.17 4.42 17.90
CA ALA A 309 -8.84 5.36 16.83
C ALA A 309 -7.99 6.51 17.40
N GLU A 310 -6.81 6.74 16.83
CA GLU A 310 -5.84 7.77 17.27
C GLU A 310 -6.08 9.13 16.58
N SER A 311 -6.80 9.14 15.46
CA SER A 311 -7.10 10.35 14.70
C SER A 311 -7.66 11.53 15.52
N PRO A 312 -8.48 11.35 16.59
CA PRO A 312 -8.97 12.46 17.42
C PRO A 312 -7.85 13.28 18.08
N ARG A 313 -6.76 12.65 18.53
CA ARG A 313 -5.63 13.36 19.14
C ARG A 313 -4.91 14.24 18.12
N TYR A 314 -4.64 13.71 16.94
CA TYR A 314 -4.08 14.50 15.84
C TYR A 314 -5.00 15.67 15.46
N LEU A 315 -6.32 15.47 15.43
CA LEU A 315 -7.28 16.56 15.19
C LEU A 315 -7.26 17.64 16.26
N SER A 316 -6.95 17.30 17.52
CA SER A 316 -6.80 18.30 18.59
C SER A 316 -5.56 19.15 18.33
N GLN A 317 -4.42 18.53 18.01
CA GLN A 317 -3.13 19.18 17.75
C GLN A 317 -3.19 20.16 16.57
N LEU A 318 -4.01 19.87 15.55
CA LEU A 318 -4.19 20.74 14.38
C LEU A 318 -4.93 22.06 14.68
N ARG A 319 -5.45 22.24 15.89
CA ARG A 319 -6.12 23.50 16.30
C ARG A 319 -5.10 24.59 16.64
N ASP A 320 -3.88 24.24 17.01
CA ASP A 320 -2.78 25.19 17.20
C ASP A 320 -2.18 25.57 15.84
N VAL A 321 -2.70 26.64 15.26
CA VAL A 321 -2.26 27.16 13.95
C VAL A 321 -0.78 27.54 13.91
N ASN A 322 -0.19 27.94 15.05
CA ASN A 322 1.23 28.29 15.11
C ASN A 322 2.10 27.03 15.10
N ALA A 323 1.68 25.98 15.81
CA ALA A 323 2.35 24.68 15.75
C ALA A 323 2.25 24.05 14.35
N VAL A 324 1.08 24.17 13.71
CA VAL A 324 0.88 23.71 12.34
C VAL A 324 1.81 24.44 11.37
N GLU A 325 1.84 25.78 11.37
CA GLU A 325 2.72 26.53 10.47
C GLU A 325 4.20 26.19 10.71
N ARG A 326 4.62 26.10 11.98
CA ARG A 326 6.01 25.77 12.35
C ARG A 326 6.44 24.40 11.85
N ALA A 327 5.55 23.40 11.93
CA ALA A 327 5.82 22.02 11.55
C ALA A 327 5.52 21.70 10.07
N THR A 328 4.95 22.65 9.31
CA THR A 328 4.56 22.42 7.92
C THR A 328 5.78 22.17 7.03
N ILE A 329 5.72 21.10 6.25
CA ILE A 329 6.77 20.75 5.29
C ILE A 329 6.74 21.78 4.15
N PRO A 330 7.89 22.38 3.77
CA PRO A 330 7.94 23.41 2.72
C PRO A 330 7.88 22.80 1.30
N VAL A 331 6.79 22.11 0.99
CA VAL A 331 6.56 21.36 -0.27
C VAL A 331 6.57 22.24 -1.53
N GLU A 332 6.38 23.56 -1.40
CA GLU A 332 6.57 24.54 -2.47
C GLU A 332 8.02 24.60 -2.99
N ARG A 333 8.97 24.04 -2.25
CA ARG A 333 10.38 23.93 -2.67
C ARG A 333 10.67 22.71 -3.53
N THR A 334 9.70 21.83 -3.76
CA THR A 334 9.93 20.61 -4.53
C THR A 334 10.22 20.90 -6.01
N HIS A 335 11.25 20.29 -6.56
CA HIS A 335 11.65 20.47 -7.96
C HIS A 335 11.00 19.43 -8.90
N GLY A 336 9.70 19.21 -8.74
CA GLY A 336 8.97 18.22 -9.52
C GLY A 336 7.49 18.11 -9.16
N PRO A 337 6.73 17.29 -9.89
CA PRO A 337 5.34 17.05 -9.62
C PRO A 337 5.13 16.22 -8.34
N ILE A 338 3.95 16.37 -7.74
CA ILE A 338 3.58 15.72 -6.47
C ILE A 338 2.22 15.02 -6.59
N LEU A 339 2.15 13.75 -6.20
CA LEU A 339 0.91 12.99 -6.09
C LEU A 339 0.66 12.62 -4.62
N LEU A 340 -0.42 13.14 -4.05
CA LEU A 340 -0.90 12.75 -2.73
C LEU A 340 -2.08 11.78 -2.83
N VAL A 341 -2.15 10.81 -1.93
CA VAL A 341 -3.24 9.83 -1.79
C VAL A 341 -3.69 9.81 -0.34
N SER A 342 -4.99 9.89 -0.06
CA SER A 342 -5.49 9.86 1.32
C SER A 342 -6.85 9.16 1.46
N GLY A 343 -7.18 8.78 2.68
CA GLY A 343 -8.48 8.25 3.09
C GLY A 343 -9.25 9.26 3.94
N HIS A 344 -10.55 9.40 3.68
CA HIS A 344 -11.41 10.26 4.52
C HIS A 344 -11.72 9.64 5.89
N ASP A 345 -11.63 8.31 6.01
CA ASP A 345 -11.92 7.55 7.22
C ASP A 345 -10.63 6.95 7.80
N ASP A 346 -9.51 7.64 7.67
CA ASP A 346 -8.24 7.23 8.27
C ASP A 346 -8.30 7.46 9.78
N GLN A 347 -8.21 6.36 10.53
CA GLN A 347 -8.35 6.36 11.99
C GLN A 347 -7.01 6.34 12.73
N ILE A 348 -5.87 6.26 12.02
CA ILE A 348 -4.54 6.47 12.61
C ILE A 348 -4.27 7.95 12.77
N TRP A 349 -4.43 8.69 11.68
CA TRP A 349 -4.34 10.15 11.64
C TRP A 349 -5.25 10.68 10.53
N PRO A 350 -5.70 11.94 10.59
CA PRO A 350 -6.64 12.48 9.60
C PRO A 350 -5.93 12.79 8.25
N SER A 351 -5.47 11.76 7.53
CA SER A 351 -4.58 11.91 6.37
C SER A 351 -5.14 12.78 5.26
N SER A 352 -6.46 12.78 5.03
CA SER A 352 -7.08 13.72 4.08
C SER A 352 -6.94 15.18 4.48
N ILE A 353 -7.05 15.52 5.77
CA ILE A 353 -6.84 16.87 6.28
C ILE A 353 -5.35 17.23 6.23
N LEU A 354 -4.48 16.30 6.61
CA LEU A 354 -3.04 16.53 6.63
C LEU A 354 -2.46 16.71 5.21
N ALA A 355 -2.93 15.94 4.23
CA ALA A 355 -2.57 16.10 2.82
C ALA A 355 -3.03 17.46 2.25
N GLU A 356 -4.20 17.95 2.67
CA GLU A 356 -4.71 19.27 2.26
C GLU A 356 -3.83 20.44 2.75
N ILE A 357 -3.08 20.28 3.85
CA ILE A 357 -2.10 21.29 4.30
C ILE A 357 -1.02 21.47 3.23
N ALA A 358 -0.46 20.37 2.72
CA ALA A 358 0.53 20.40 1.64
C ALA A 358 -0.06 20.99 0.34
N ILE A 359 -1.27 20.57 -0.05
CA ILE A 359 -1.95 21.09 -1.26
C ILE A 359 -2.17 22.60 -1.19
N ARG A 360 -2.66 23.11 -0.05
CA ARG A 360 -2.87 24.56 0.11
C ARG A 360 -1.56 25.32 0.06
N ARG A 361 -0.49 24.78 0.65
CA ARG A 361 0.83 25.41 0.61
C ARG A 361 1.36 25.52 -0.82
N LEU A 362 1.25 24.46 -1.62
CA LEU A 362 1.59 24.47 -3.05
C LEU A 362 0.81 25.54 -3.83
N GLN A 363 -0.50 25.63 -3.58
CA GLN A 363 -1.38 26.62 -4.24
C GLN A 363 -1.01 28.05 -3.84
N GLN A 364 -0.81 28.32 -2.55
CA GLN A 364 -0.50 29.64 -2.01
C GLN A 364 0.84 30.20 -2.54
N HIS A 365 1.81 29.32 -2.80
CA HIS A 365 3.12 29.70 -3.31
C HIS A 365 3.23 29.59 -4.85
N GLY A 366 2.16 29.23 -5.54
CA GLY A 366 2.14 29.16 -7.01
C GLY A 366 3.09 28.09 -7.58
N HIS A 367 3.11 26.90 -6.96
CA HIS A 367 3.97 25.79 -7.40
C HIS A 367 3.84 25.52 -8.90
N ILE A 368 4.96 25.51 -9.60
CA ILE A 368 4.97 25.49 -11.08
C ILE A 368 4.80 24.09 -11.68
N TYR A 369 5.08 23.04 -10.90
CA TYR A 369 4.94 21.66 -11.36
C TYR A 369 3.53 21.12 -11.05
N PRO A 370 3.03 20.14 -11.82
CA PRO A 370 1.74 19.53 -11.55
C PRO A 370 1.66 18.92 -10.14
N PHE A 371 0.55 19.13 -9.44
CA PHE A 371 0.26 18.42 -8.21
C PHE A 371 -1.20 17.92 -8.19
N ARG A 372 -1.42 16.74 -7.60
CA ARG A 372 -2.73 16.09 -7.52
C ARG A 372 -2.94 15.50 -6.14
N HIS A 373 -4.19 15.55 -5.65
CA HIS A 373 -4.61 14.85 -4.44
C HIS A 373 -5.77 13.91 -4.76
N LEU A 374 -5.53 12.61 -4.59
CA LEU A 374 -6.54 11.57 -4.70
C LEU A 374 -7.08 11.27 -3.30
N SER A 375 -8.28 11.77 -3.01
CA SER A 375 -8.90 11.67 -1.70
C SER A 375 -10.11 10.74 -1.75
N TYR A 376 -10.04 9.59 -1.08
CA TYR A 376 -11.01 8.51 -1.23
C TYR A 376 -12.00 8.45 -0.07
N LYS A 377 -13.30 8.57 -0.40
CA LYS A 377 -14.38 8.44 0.57
C LYS A 377 -14.49 7.00 1.08
N GLY A 378 -14.56 6.82 2.40
CA GLY A 378 -14.73 5.53 3.06
C GLY A 378 -13.48 4.66 3.08
N ALA A 379 -12.36 5.11 2.51
CA ALA A 379 -11.06 4.51 2.69
C ALA A 379 -10.40 5.07 3.96
N GLY A 380 -9.64 4.24 4.66
CA GLY A 380 -8.82 4.61 5.80
C GLY A 380 -7.33 4.51 5.51
N HIS A 381 -6.54 4.11 6.50
CA HIS A 381 -5.07 4.06 6.40
C HIS A 381 -4.56 2.97 5.45
N ALA A 382 -5.32 1.89 5.28
CA ALA A 382 -4.92 0.67 4.56
C ALA A 382 -5.07 0.77 3.03
N ILE A 383 -4.54 1.83 2.42
CA ILE A 383 -4.47 1.98 0.96
C ILE A 383 -3.19 1.28 0.46
N TYR A 384 -3.32 -0.02 0.18
CA TYR A 384 -2.22 -0.88 -0.26
C TYR A 384 -2.17 -1.04 -1.79
N ILE A 385 -1.23 -1.86 -2.25
CA ILE A 385 -1.19 -2.32 -3.65
C ILE A 385 -2.51 -3.03 -4.03
N PRO A 386 -2.89 -3.07 -5.31
CA PRO A 386 -4.17 -3.61 -5.71
C PRO A 386 -4.36 -5.07 -5.31
N TYR A 387 -5.61 -5.41 -4.97
CA TYR A 387 -6.08 -6.77 -4.67
C TYR A 387 -5.39 -7.51 -3.51
N SER A 388 -4.47 -6.86 -2.80
CA SER A 388 -4.06 -7.32 -1.47
C SER A 388 -5.27 -7.41 -0.55
N PRO A 389 -5.30 -8.36 0.40
CA PRO A 389 -6.32 -8.39 1.43
C PRO A 389 -6.41 -7.07 2.19
N THR A 390 -7.61 -6.51 2.28
CA THR A 390 -7.90 -5.23 2.97
C THR A 390 -8.81 -5.42 4.18
N THR A 391 -8.97 -6.67 4.64
CA THR A 391 -9.78 -7.04 5.80
C THR A 391 -9.05 -6.83 7.12
N GLN A 392 -7.71 -6.80 7.12
CA GLN A 392 -6.88 -6.43 8.27
C GLN A 392 -6.78 -4.91 8.36
N ILE A 393 -7.84 -4.29 8.88
CA ILE A 393 -7.91 -2.85 9.17
C ILE A 393 -7.45 -2.58 10.62
N GLU A 394 -7.61 -3.58 11.48
CA GLU A 394 -7.26 -3.51 12.88
C GLU A 394 -5.95 -4.24 13.15
N TYR A 395 -5.14 -3.72 14.06
CA TYR A 395 -3.87 -4.33 14.44
C TYR A 395 -3.54 -4.08 15.91
N ARG A 396 -2.72 -4.97 16.47
CA ARG A 396 -2.23 -4.83 17.84
C ARG A 396 -0.82 -4.25 17.79
N HIS A 397 -0.66 -3.05 18.32
CA HIS A 397 0.63 -2.36 18.35
C HIS A 397 1.53 -2.94 19.45
N PRO A 398 2.88 -2.85 19.33
CA PRO A 398 3.82 -3.32 20.35
C PRO A 398 3.57 -2.75 21.76
N ASN A 399 3.00 -1.54 21.86
CA ASN A 399 2.56 -0.94 23.13
C ASN A 399 1.36 -1.65 23.80
N GLY A 400 0.80 -2.69 23.16
CA GLY A 400 -0.30 -3.49 23.68
C GLY A 400 -1.70 -3.01 23.31
N VAL A 401 -1.84 -1.83 22.71
CA VAL A 401 -3.13 -1.25 22.29
C VAL A 401 -3.59 -1.87 20.97
N HIS A 402 -4.90 -2.10 20.86
CA HIS A 402 -5.55 -2.57 19.64
C HIS A 402 -6.10 -1.37 18.87
N TYR A 403 -5.53 -1.07 17.72
CA TYR A 403 -5.87 0.10 16.90
C TYR A 403 -6.68 -0.28 15.67
N THR A 404 -7.39 0.69 15.10
CA THR A 404 -8.00 0.61 13.77
C THR A 404 -7.39 1.63 12.83
N GLY A 405 -7.08 1.21 11.60
CA GLY A 405 -6.71 2.10 10.50
C GLY A 405 -7.91 2.74 9.81
N GLY A 406 -9.12 2.29 10.11
CA GLY A 406 -10.35 2.81 9.54
C GLY A 406 -10.63 2.43 8.08
N GLY A 407 -11.74 2.96 7.58
CA GLY A 407 -12.32 2.61 6.29
C GLY A 407 -13.05 1.27 6.31
N SER A 408 -13.56 0.89 5.14
CA SER A 408 -14.10 -0.46 4.90
C SER A 408 -13.15 -1.27 4.01
N PRO A 409 -13.12 -2.62 4.12
CA PRO A 409 -12.26 -3.43 3.27
C PRO A 409 -12.47 -3.16 1.78
N ARG A 410 -13.73 -2.99 1.37
CA ARG A 410 -14.09 -2.66 -0.02
C ARG A 410 -13.53 -1.30 -0.44
N ALA A 411 -13.78 -0.25 0.33
CA ALA A 411 -13.32 1.09 -0.03
C ALA A 411 -11.80 1.20 -0.02
N ASN A 412 -11.11 0.53 0.92
CA ASN A 412 -9.64 0.44 0.94
C ASN A 412 -9.11 -0.28 -0.32
N SER A 413 -9.79 -1.35 -0.77
CA SER A 413 -9.41 -2.07 -1.99
C SER A 413 -9.63 -1.23 -3.24
N GLU A 414 -10.79 -0.61 -3.38
CA GLU A 414 -11.13 0.26 -4.51
C GLU A 414 -10.18 1.46 -4.59
N ALA A 415 -9.86 2.09 -3.45
CA ALA A 415 -8.86 3.15 -3.36
C ALA A 415 -7.47 2.68 -3.77
N GLY A 416 -7.01 1.51 -3.30
CA GLY A 416 -5.72 0.95 -3.66
C GLY A 416 -5.59 0.66 -5.16
N VAL A 417 -6.66 0.14 -5.78
CA VAL A 417 -6.72 -0.14 -7.22
C VAL A 417 -6.64 1.16 -8.04
N ASP A 418 -7.46 2.16 -7.74
CA ASP A 418 -7.43 3.42 -8.49
C ASP A 418 -6.10 4.16 -8.24
N ALA A 419 -5.66 4.28 -6.99
CA ALA A 419 -4.43 4.98 -6.64
C ALA A 419 -3.21 4.37 -7.34
N TRP A 420 -3.10 3.03 -7.38
CA TRP A 420 -2.01 2.35 -8.07
C TRP A 420 -1.98 2.70 -9.56
N ARG A 421 -3.12 2.63 -10.26
CA ARG A 421 -3.22 3.02 -11.66
C ARG A 421 -2.77 4.48 -11.86
N ARG A 422 -3.23 5.39 -11.00
CA ARG A 422 -2.86 6.81 -11.05
C ARG A 422 -1.38 7.05 -10.74
N VAL A 423 -0.74 6.21 -9.93
CA VAL A 423 0.71 6.24 -9.70
C VAL A 423 1.47 5.84 -10.96
N LEU A 424 1.05 4.77 -11.64
CA LEU A 424 1.68 4.37 -12.90
C LEU A 424 1.57 5.47 -13.96
N ASP A 425 0.37 6.03 -14.14
CA ASP A 425 0.12 7.17 -15.03
C ASP A 425 1.03 8.37 -14.64
N PHE A 426 1.09 8.70 -13.35
CA PHE A 426 1.91 9.80 -12.84
C PHE A 426 3.41 9.60 -13.06
N LEU A 427 3.92 8.39 -12.85
CA LEU A 427 5.34 8.09 -13.06
C LEU A 427 5.70 8.15 -14.55
N GLU A 428 4.84 7.63 -15.43
CA GLU A 428 5.03 7.73 -16.88
C GLU A 428 5.01 9.20 -17.36
N GLU A 429 4.02 9.98 -16.91
CA GLU A 429 3.92 11.42 -17.18
C GLU A 429 5.16 12.18 -16.67
N SER A 430 5.66 11.83 -15.47
CA SER A 430 6.79 12.51 -14.83
C SER A 430 8.13 12.16 -15.46
N ALA A 431 8.35 10.89 -15.83
CA ALA A 431 9.54 10.44 -16.55
C ALA A 431 9.55 10.94 -18.00
N GLY A 432 8.36 11.20 -18.56
CA GLY A 432 8.13 11.66 -19.93
C GLY A 432 8.09 13.16 -20.15
N PHE A 433 8.62 14.01 -19.26
CA PHE A 433 8.81 15.45 -19.50
C PHE A 433 9.86 15.75 -20.59
N ARG A 434 9.58 15.33 -21.82
CA ARG A 434 9.84 15.99 -23.11
C ARG A 434 8.80 15.52 -24.14
N ARG A 435 7.90 16.41 -24.52
CA ARG A 435 7.61 16.66 -25.94
C ARG A 435 7.66 18.14 -26.20
#